data_AF-A0A0H1REJ6-F1
#
_entry.id   AF-A0A0H1REJ6-F1
#
_cell.length_a   1.000
_cell.length_b   1.000
_cell.length_c   1.000
_cell.angle_alpha   90.00
_cell.angle_beta   90.00
_cell.angle_gamma   90.00
#
_symmetry.space_group_name_H-M   'P 1'
#
loop_
_entity.id
_entity.type
_entity.pdbx_description
1 polymer ?
#
loop_
_entity_poly.entity_id
_entity_poly.type
_entity_poly.pdbx_seq_one_letter_code
_entity_poly.pdbx_strand_id
1 'polypeptide(L)'
;MERVYAAGSIAVRADDVATKMACLMLQRLGFLVIEEIFADGTPRLLQKGEARKAMERPWRLSKPAFSGEFGLPDGEGAFRC
;
A
#
# COMPACT_ATOMS: atom_id res chain seq x y z
N MET A 1 -20.49 3.40 2.90
CA MET A 1 -19.32 3.73 2.06
C MET A 1 -18.41 4.64 2.86
N GLU A 2 -17.85 4.15 3.98
CA GLU A 2 -17.35 5.04 5.04
C GLU A 2 -16.51 4.26 6.07
N ARG A 3 -15.17 4.30 5.96
CA ARG A 3 -14.18 4.23 7.08
C ARG A 3 -12.70 4.11 6.67
N VAL A 4 -12.36 4.20 5.38
CA VAL A 4 -11.01 3.80 4.92
C VAL A 4 -9.95 4.92 5.04
N TYR A 5 -10.33 6.15 5.41
CA TYR A 5 -9.39 7.29 5.43
C TYR A 5 -8.64 7.50 6.76
N ALA A 6 -8.98 6.80 7.84
CA ALA A 6 -8.44 7.10 9.17
C ALA A 6 -7.11 6.38 9.52
N ALA A 7 -6.71 5.33 8.80
CA ALA A 7 -5.58 4.48 9.19
C ALA A 7 -4.36 4.55 8.25
N GLY A 8 -4.30 5.52 7.33
CA GLY A 8 -3.20 5.68 6.38
C GLY A 8 -2.98 4.48 5.44
N SER A 9 -3.92 3.52 5.42
CA SER A 9 -3.80 2.29 4.66
C SER A 9 -5.14 1.74 4.18
N ILE A 10 -5.13 1.17 2.97
CA ILE A 10 -6.30 0.63 2.28
C ILE A 10 -6.09 -0.86 2.06
N ALA A 11 -6.98 -1.71 2.57
CA ALA A 11 -6.95 -3.12 2.26
C ALA A 11 -7.58 -3.38 0.88
N VAL A 12 -6.85 -4.08 0.01
CA VAL A 12 -7.33 -4.57 -1.28
C VAL A 12 -7.49 -6.07 -1.20
N ARG A 13 -8.70 -6.54 -1.48
CA ARG A 13 -9.03 -7.96 -1.45
C ARG A 13 -8.36 -8.70 -2.61
N ALA A 14 -8.14 -10.00 -2.45
CA ALA A 14 -7.48 -10.82 -3.45
C ALA A 14 -8.26 -10.97 -4.77
N ASP A 15 -9.60 -10.91 -4.69
CA ASP A 15 -10.55 -11.06 -5.79
C ASP A 15 -10.64 -9.81 -6.69
N ASP A 16 -10.23 -8.65 -6.20
CA ASP A 16 -10.32 -7.38 -6.95
C ASP A 16 -9.09 -7.14 -7.84
N VAL A 17 -9.00 -7.91 -8.92
CA VAL A 17 -7.89 -7.84 -9.88
C VAL A 17 -7.81 -6.47 -10.57
N ALA A 18 -8.96 -5.82 -10.83
CA ALA A 18 -8.99 -4.51 -11.48
C ALA A 18 -8.33 -3.43 -10.61
N THR A 19 -8.69 -3.37 -9.32
CA THR A 19 -8.06 -2.47 -8.35
C THR A 19 -6.58 -2.79 -8.18
N LYS A 20 -6.19 -4.08 -8.15
CA LYS A 20 -4.78 -4.49 -8.07
C LYS A 20 -3.96 -4.02 -9.28
N MET A 21 -4.51 -4.12 -10.49
CA MET A 21 -3.84 -3.62 -11.68
C MET A 21 -3.64 -2.09 -11.63
N ALA A 22 -4.64 -1.34 -11.16
CA ALA A 22 -4.49 0.09 -10.93
C ALA A 22 -3.40 0.38 -9.88
N CYS A 23 -3.35 -0.39 -8.79
CA CYS A 23 -2.33 -0.25 -7.75
C CYS A 23 -0.92 -0.51 -8.27
N LEU A 24 -0.73 -1.53 -9.13
CA LEU A 24 0.56 -1.80 -9.76
C LEU A 24 1.03 -0.61 -10.63
N MET A 25 0.11 0.03 -11.36
CA MET A 25 0.44 1.22 -12.15
C MET A 25 0.82 2.40 -11.25
N LEU A 26 0.05 2.64 -10.18
CA LEU A 26 0.32 3.73 -9.22
C LEU A 26 1.63 3.51 -8.44
N GLN A 27 1.94 2.26 -8.06
CA GLN A 27 3.24 1.90 -7.48
C GLN A 27 4.38 2.16 -8.46
N ARG A 28 4.18 1.85 -9.76
CA ARG A 28 5.17 2.11 -10.80
C ARG A 28 5.47 3.60 -10.94
N LEU A 29 4.46 4.44 -10.78
CA LEU A 29 4.57 5.90 -10.78
C LEU A 29 5.12 6.48 -9.45
N GLY A 30 5.23 5.67 -8.40
CA GLY A 30 5.75 6.09 -7.09
C GLY A 30 4.72 6.74 -6.17
N PHE A 31 3.42 6.63 -6.48
CA PHE A 31 2.35 7.25 -5.70
C PHE A 31 1.86 6.41 -4.52
N LEU A 32 2.17 5.10 -4.50
CA LEU A 32 1.77 4.22 -3.42
C LEU A 32 2.77 3.11 -3.15
N VAL A 33 2.70 2.58 -1.95
CA VAL A 33 3.43 1.42 -1.48
C VAL A 33 2.44 0.26 -1.33
N ILE A 34 2.82 -0.92 -1.80
CA ILE A 34 2.02 -2.13 -1.67
C ILE A 34 2.70 -3.05 -0.67
N GLU A 35 1.95 -3.47 0.33
CA GLU A 35 2.35 -4.48 1.31
C GLU A 35 1.48 -5.73 1.12
N GLU A 36 2.09 -6.90 1.08
CA GLU A 36 1.37 -8.17 1.18
C GLU A 36 1.07 -8.46 2.64
N ILE A 37 -0.15 -8.92 2.94
CA ILE A 37 -0.46 -9.51 4.24
C ILE A 37 -0.31 -11.02 4.09
N PHE A 38 0.66 -11.59 4.80
CA PHE A 38 0.83 -13.04 4.87
C PHE A 38 -0.27 -13.69 5.73
N ALA A 39 -0.42 -15.01 5.62
CA ALA A 39 -1.42 -15.77 6.38
C ALA A 39 -1.22 -15.71 7.90
N ASP A 40 -0.01 -15.36 8.36
CA ASP A 40 0.35 -15.12 9.76
C ASP A 40 -0.02 -13.69 10.23
N GLY A 41 -0.53 -12.84 9.34
CA GLY A 41 -0.86 -11.44 9.60
C GLY A 41 0.31 -10.47 9.46
N THR A 42 1.51 -10.94 9.09
CA THR A 42 2.69 -10.09 8.95
C THR A 42 2.63 -9.29 7.64
N PRO A 43 2.76 -7.94 7.67
CA PRO A 43 2.86 -7.13 6.47
C PRO A 43 4.28 -7.20 5.88
N ARG A 44 4.38 -7.37 4.56
CA ARG A 44 5.66 -7.31 3.82
C ARG A 44 5.58 -6.37 2.64
N LEU A 45 6.51 -5.42 2.59
CA LEU A 45 6.67 -4.53 1.44
C LEU A 45 6.95 -5.33 0.16
N LEU A 46 6.14 -5.11 -0.88
CA LEU A 46 6.35 -5.72 -2.18
C LEU A 46 7.07 -4.73 -3.10
N GLN A 47 8.25 -5.12 -3.58
CA GLN A 47 8.95 -4.32 -4.58
C GLN A 47 8.28 -4.41 -5.97
N LYS A 48 8.64 -3.47 -6.86
CA LYS A 48 8.18 -3.47 -8.26
C LYS A 48 8.52 -4.83 -8.89
N GLY A 49 7.50 -5.59 -9.25
CA GLY A 49 7.62 -6.94 -9.84
C GLY A 49 7.23 -8.08 -8.89
N GLU A 50 7.46 -7.94 -7.58
CA GLU A 50 6.95 -8.88 -6.57
C GLU A 50 5.44 -8.72 -6.39
N ALA A 51 4.95 -7.47 -6.42
CA ALA A 51 3.52 -7.19 -6.37
C ALA A 51 2.74 -7.91 -7.47
N ARG A 52 3.32 -8.07 -8.67
CA ARG A 52 2.66 -8.82 -9.77
C ARG A 52 2.60 -10.33 -9.53
N LYS A 53 3.51 -10.89 -8.73
CA LYS A 53 3.49 -12.31 -8.33
C LYS A 53 2.52 -12.58 -7.17
N ALA A 54 2.21 -11.55 -6.38
CA ALA A 54 1.36 -11.63 -5.20
C ALA A 54 -0.13 -11.33 -5.46
N MET A 55 -0.61 -11.39 -6.71
CA MET A 55 -1.99 -10.98 -7.05
C MET A 55 -3.07 -11.87 -6.42
N GLU A 56 -2.72 -13.06 -5.94
CA GLU A 56 -3.68 -13.99 -5.32
C GLU A 56 -3.86 -13.74 -3.81
N ARG A 57 -3.08 -12.83 -3.22
CA ARG A 57 -3.05 -12.59 -1.77
C ARG A 57 -3.57 -11.20 -1.40
N PRO A 58 -4.17 -10.99 -0.23
CA PRO A 58 -4.66 -9.67 0.17
C PRO A 58 -3.51 -8.66 0.25
N TRP A 59 -3.74 -7.45 -0.25
CA TRP A 59 -2.77 -6.36 -0.18
C TRP A 59 -3.24 -5.30 0.81
N ARG A 60 -2.26 -4.61 1.37
CA ARG A 60 -2.43 -3.37 2.10
C ARG A 60 -1.68 -2.29 1.35
N LEU A 61 -2.40 -1.28 0.90
CA LEU A 61 -1.83 -0.10 0.28
C LEU A 61 -1.52 0.90 1.38
N SER A 62 -0.35 1.52 1.31
CA SER A 62 0.06 2.57 2.23
C SER A 62 0.53 3.77 1.42
N LYS A 63 0.31 4.98 1.93
CA LYS A 63 0.87 6.19 1.32
C LYS A 63 2.41 6.07 1.40
N PRO A 64 3.16 6.35 0.33
CA PRO A 64 4.61 6.48 0.45
C PRO A 64 4.83 7.58 1.48
N ALA A 65 5.68 7.36 2.48
CA ALA A 65 6.02 8.40 3.43
C ALA A 65 6.52 9.60 2.62
N PHE A 66 5.70 10.65 2.56
CA PHE A 66 6.03 11.88 1.87
C PHE A 66 6.68 12.77 2.91
N SER A 67 7.95 12.49 3.24
CA SER A 67 8.80 13.60 3.69
C SER A 67 8.98 14.49 2.48
N GLY A 68 8.96 15.80 2.67
CA GLY A 68 9.03 16.80 1.60
C GLY A 68 10.31 16.79 0.77
N GLU A 69 11.17 15.78 0.91
CA GLU A 69 12.30 15.47 0.04
C GLU A 69 12.13 14.08 -0.56
N PHE A 70 12.39 13.95 -1.86
CA PHE A 70 12.56 12.65 -2.51
C PHE A 70 13.70 11.88 -1.82
N GLY A 71 13.38 11.02 -0.85
CA GLY A 71 14.37 10.11 -0.25
C GLY A 71 14.32 9.86 1.26
N LEU A 72 13.45 10.50 2.05
CA LEU A 72 13.31 10.17 3.48
C LEU A 72 11.86 9.86 3.87
N PRO A 73 11.61 8.88 4.78
CA PRO A 73 10.28 8.62 5.29
C PRO A 73 9.98 9.49 6.51
N ASP A 74 9.16 10.53 6.35
CA ASP A 74 8.51 11.19 7.48
C ASP A 74 7.26 10.39 7.84
N GLY A 75 7.42 9.58 8.87
CA GLY A 75 6.36 8.82 9.53
C GLY A 75 5.72 9.56 10.71
N GLU A 76 5.72 10.89 10.73
CA GLU A 76 5.21 11.63 11.90
C GLU A 76 4.48 12.91 11.47
N GLY A 77 3.23 12.77 11.02
CA GLY A 77 2.46 13.93 10.56
C GLY A 77 0.95 13.77 10.53
N ALA A 78 0.35 12.87 11.33
CA ALA A 78 -1.09 12.69 11.29
C ALA A 78 -1.79 12.46 12.64
N PHE A 79 -1.14 12.60 13.80
CA PHE A 79 -1.86 12.57 15.09
C PHE A 79 -1.13 13.35 16.18
N ARG A 80 -1.37 14.67 16.29
CA ARG A 80 -1.42 15.32 17.61
C ARG A 80 -2.28 16.58 17.57
N CYS A 81 -3.00 16.76 18.66
CA CYS A 81 -4.13 17.66 18.91
C CYS A 81 -3.77 19.14 18.87
#